data_AF-A0A8J4TIJ2-F1
#
_entry.id   AF-A0A8J4TIJ2-F1
#
_cell.length_a   1.000
_cell.length_b   1.000
_cell.length_c   1.000
_cell.angle_alpha   90.00
_cell.angle_beta   90.00
_cell.angle_gamma   90.00
#
_symmetry.space_group_name_H-M   'P 1'
#
loop_
_entity.id
_entity.type
_entity.pdbx_description
1 polymer ?
#
loop_
_entity_poly.entity_id
_entity_poly.type
_entity_poly.pdbx_seq_one_letter_code
_entity_poly.pdbx_strand_id
1 'polypeptide(L)'
;YDLYCRDHYQNGYCNEGCNNEACGWDGLDCTSDKPAQLADGTLIIVVLLQPTELLGDINGFLRSLGMLLHTNLRVKHNDQQQPMVYPYYGADHDSSHVDAAKRIGKRELKKEIIG
;
A
#
# COMPACT_ATOMS: atom_id res chain seq x y z
N TYR A 1 -0.16 -21.71 8.00
CA TYR A 1 -1.35 -20.96 7.55
C TYR A 1 -1.02 -19.58 6.98
N ASP A 2 0.09 -18.94 7.37
CA ASP A 2 0.44 -17.60 6.87
C ASP A 2 0.46 -17.47 5.34
N LEU A 3 1.14 -18.37 4.62
CA LEU A 3 1.18 -18.37 3.15
C LEU A 3 -0.22 -18.39 2.53
N TYR A 4 -1.08 -19.27 3.04
CA TYR A 4 -2.46 -19.41 2.56
C TYR A 4 -3.27 -18.12 2.80
N CYS A 5 -3.21 -17.57 4.01
CA CYS A 5 -3.94 -16.35 4.36
C CYS A 5 -3.42 -15.13 3.60
N ARG A 6 -2.12 -15.06 3.32
CA ARG A 6 -1.55 -14.01 2.48
C ARG A 6 -2.10 -14.08 1.06
N ASP A 7 -2.13 -15.26 0.46
CA ASP A 7 -2.56 -15.46 -0.92
C ASP A 7 -4.09 -15.31 -1.11
N HIS A 8 -4.87 -15.35 -0.02
CA HIS A 8 -6.33 -15.17 -0.02
C HIS A 8 -6.79 -13.83 0.58
N TYR A 9 -5.87 -12.99 1.06
CA TYR A 9 -6.21 -11.72 1.71
C TYR A 9 -6.95 -10.75 0.79
N GLN A 10 -8.14 -10.29 1.22
CA GLN A 10 -8.94 -9.29 0.51
C GLN A 10 -9.24 -9.69 -0.95
N ASN A 11 -9.58 -10.96 -1.17
CA ASN A 11 -9.94 -11.52 -2.47
C ASN A 11 -11.46 -11.56 -2.71
N GLY A 12 -12.26 -11.15 -1.73
CA GLY A 12 -13.72 -11.14 -1.78
C GLY A 12 -14.39 -12.45 -1.34
N TYR A 13 -13.63 -13.46 -0.90
CA TYR A 13 -14.14 -14.73 -0.41
C TYR A 13 -13.73 -14.94 1.05
N CYS A 14 -14.70 -15.06 1.95
CA CYS A 14 -14.41 -15.26 3.36
C CYS A 14 -13.73 -16.62 3.63
N ASN A 15 -12.54 -16.55 4.24
CA ASN A 15 -11.77 -17.67 4.76
C ASN A 15 -11.73 -17.58 6.30
N GLU A 16 -12.62 -18.29 6.98
CA GLU A 16 -12.75 -18.24 8.45
C GLU A 16 -11.45 -18.58 9.20
N GLY A 17 -10.59 -19.43 8.64
CA GLY A 17 -9.27 -19.73 9.22
C GLY A 17 -8.32 -18.52 9.25
N CYS A 18 -8.56 -17.52 8.40
CA CYS A 18 -7.79 -16.28 8.29
C CYS A 18 -8.51 -15.08 8.94
N ASN A 19 -9.75 -15.26 9.37
CA ASN A 19 -10.59 -14.24 10.00
C ASN A 19 -10.24 -14.04 11.50
N ASN A 20 -8.99 -13.70 11.77
CA ASN A 20 -8.49 -13.40 13.12
C ASN A 20 -7.44 -12.28 13.09
N GLU A 21 -7.20 -11.67 14.24
CA GLU A 21 -6.26 -10.55 14.41
C GLU A 21 -4.85 -10.88 13.87
N ALA A 22 -4.31 -12.06 14.22
CA ALA A 22 -2.97 -12.47 13.82
C ALA A 22 -2.80 -12.67 12.30
N CYS A 23 -3.91 -12.80 11.55
CA CYS A 23 -3.91 -12.96 10.09
C CYS A 23 -4.42 -11.72 9.35
N GLY A 24 -4.86 -10.68 10.07
CA GLY A 24 -5.41 -9.45 9.49
C GLY A 24 -6.88 -9.55 9.07
N TRP A 25 -7.68 -10.40 9.74
CA TRP A 25 -9.12 -10.57 9.49
C TRP A 25 -9.50 -10.87 8.03
N ASP A 26 -8.66 -11.66 7.35
CA ASP A 26 -8.84 -12.01 5.94
C ASP A 26 -9.07 -10.80 5.00
N GLY A 27 -8.54 -9.63 5.38
CA GLY A 27 -8.76 -8.41 4.60
C GLY A 27 -10.20 -7.91 4.60
N LEU A 28 -10.99 -8.25 5.63
CA LEU A 28 -12.41 -7.92 5.80
C LEU A 28 -13.39 -8.66 4.89
N ASP A 29 -12.96 -9.71 4.19
CA ASP A 29 -13.82 -10.52 3.31
C ASP A 29 -14.98 -11.21 4.06
N CYS A 30 -14.83 -11.42 5.37
CA CYS A 30 -15.85 -12.02 6.25
C CYS A 30 -16.82 -11.01 6.90
N THR A 31 -16.73 -9.73 6.56
CA THR A 31 -17.51 -8.65 7.21
C THR A 31 -18.25 -7.74 6.22
N SER A 32 -18.65 -8.29 5.08
CA SER A 32 -19.34 -7.55 4.01
C SER A 32 -20.69 -6.94 4.43
N ASP A 33 -21.29 -7.42 5.51
CA ASP A 33 -22.54 -6.94 6.09
C ASP A 33 -22.36 -5.73 7.05
N LYS A 34 -21.12 -5.39 7.40
CA LYS A 34 -20.82 -4.33 8.37
C LYS A 34 -20.36 -3.05 7.67
N PRO A 35 -20.90 -1.88 8.05
CA PRO A 35 -20.42 -0.61 7.51
C PRO A 35 -18.99 -0.34 7.96
N ALA A 36 -18.20 0.28 7.07
CA ALA A 36 -16.82 0.67 7.38
C ALA A 36 -16.79 1.70 8.53
N GLN A 37 -15.97 1.43 9.54
CA GLN A 37 -15.67 2.36 10.63
C GLN A 37 -14.28 2.93 10.40
N LEU A 38 -14.20 4.14 9.85
CA LEU A 38 -12.93 4.78 9.51
C LEU A 38 -12.43 5.60 10.70
N ALA A 39 -11.13 5.51 10.97
CA ALA A 39 -10.46 6.43 11.87
C ALA A 39 -10.42 7.85 11.25
N ASP A 40 -10.38 8.86 12.12
CA ASP A 40 -10.29 10.25 11.70
C ASP A 40 -8.96 10.54 10.97
N GLY A 41 -9.04 11.33 9.91
CA GLY A 41 -7.89 11.78 9.14
C GLY A 41 -7.49 10.85 7.98
N THR A 42 -6.22 10.90 7.58
CA THR A 42 -5.67 10.06 6.51
C THR A 42 -4.21 9.77 6.82
N LEU A 43 -3.85 8.49 6.83
CA LEU A 43 -2.47 8.05 6.97
C LEU A 43 -1.73 8.25 5.64
N ILE A 44 -0.70 9.11 5.63
CA ILE A 44 0.14 9.36 4.46
C ILE A 44 1.50 8.69 4.69
N ILE A 45 1.93 7.83 3.76
CA ILE A 45 3.18 7.08 3.85
C ILE A 45 3.97 7.26 2.56
N VAL A 46 5.27 7.52 2.70
CA VAL A 46 6.24 7.48 1.61
C VAL A 46 6.95 6.13 1.64
N VAL A 47 6.90 5.38 0.54
CA VAL A 47 7.61 4.10 0.38
C VAL A 47 8.65 4.20 -0.73
N LEU A 48 9.73 3.43 -0.63
CA LEU A 48 10.80 3.35 -1.62
C LEU A 48 10.48 2.31 -2.71
N LEU A 49 9.33 2.48 -3.35
CA LEU A 49 8.85 1.66 -4.48
C LEU A 49 8.21 2.58 -5.52
N GLN A 50 8.33 2.25 -6.79
CA GLN A 50 7.56 2.93 -7.83
C GLN A 50 6.06 2.65 -7.64
N PRO A 51 5.15 3.57 -8.01
CA PRO A 51 3.72 3.36 -7.88
C PRO A 51 3.23 2.04 -8.51
N THR A 52 3.78 1.67 -9.67
CA THR A 52 3.46 0.42 -10.38
C THR A 52 3.90 -0.81 -9.59
N GLU A 53 5.09 -0.78 -8.98
CA GLU A 53 5.60 -1.87 -8.14
C GLU A 53 4.75 -2.02 -6.87
N LEU A 54 4.42 -0.91 -6.19
CA LEU A 54 3.57 -0.95 -4.99
C LEU A 54 2.16 -1.46 -5.32
N LEU A 55 1.56 -1.00 -6.42
CA LEU A 55 0.24 -1.44 -6.84
C LEU A 55 0.23 -2.93 -7.24
N GLY A 56 1.35 -3.46 -7.72
CA GLY A 56 1.49 -4.88 -8.03
C GLY A 56 1.40 -5.83 -6.83
N ASP A 57 1.68 -5.34 -5.61
CA ASP A 57 1.60 -6.12 -4.36
C ASP A 57 0.88 -5.32 -3.24
N ILE A 58 -0.16 -4.57 -3.61
CA ILE A 58 -0.82 -3.67 -2.66
C ILE A 58 -1.48 -4.43 -1.49
N ASN A 59 -2.04 -5.61 -1.75
CA ASN A 59 -2.64 -6.43 -0.70
C ASN A 59 -1.57 -6.96 0.27
N GLY A 60 -0.39 -7.36 -0.22
CA GLY A 60 0.73 -7.75 0.64
C GLY A 60 1.21 -6.61 1.53
N PHE A 61 1.32 -5.40 0.97
CA PHE A 61 1.64 -4.19 1.73
C PHE A 61 0.59 -3.87 2.80
N LEU A 62 -0.69 -3.83 2.43
CA LEU A 62 -1.80 -3.51 3.35
C LEU A 62 -1.92 -4.56 4.45
N ARG A 63 -1.79 -5.86 4.13
CA ARG A 63 -1.80 -6.93 5.13
C ARG A 63 -0.66 -6.77 6.12
N SER A 64 0.56 -6.54 5.64
CA SER A 64 1.74 -6.41 6.50
C SER A 64 1.62 -5.23 7.46
N LEU A 65 1.22 -4.06 6.94
CA LEU A 65 1.05 -2.87 7.76
C LEU A 65 -0.18 -2.97 8.68
N GLY A 66 -1.26 -3.59 8.22
CA GLY A 66 -2.45 -3.83 9.04
C GLY A 66 -2.18 -4.74 10.22
N MET A 67 -1.45 -5.84 10.01
CA MET A 67 -1.00 -6.71 11.11
C MET A 67 -0.10 -5.97 12.10
N LEU A 68 0.76 -5.05 11.63
CA LEU A 68 1.59 -4.23 12.52
C LEU A 68 0.76 -3.23 13.34
N LEU A 69 -0.28 -2.64 12.75
CA LEU A 69 -1.17 -1.68 13.41
C LEU A 69 -2.35 -2.33 14.15
N HIS A 70 -2.46 -3.67 14.10
CA HIS A 70 -3.57 -4.44 14.67
C HIS A 70 -4.94 -3.93 14.16
N THR A 71 -5.03 -3.58 12.87
CA THR A 71 -6.27 -3.10 12.23
C THR A 71 -6.22 -3.34 10.72
N ASN A 72 -7.30 -3.00 10.00
CA ASN A 72 -7.37 -3.12 8.55
C ASN A 72 -7.16 -1.76 7.88
N LEU A 73 -6.40 -1.78 6.79
CA LEU A 73 -6.09 -0.58 6.01
C LEU A 73 -6.66 -0.72 4.60
N ARG A 74 -6.96 0.42 3.99
CA ARG A 74 -7.33 0.49 2.58
C ARG A 74 -6.69 1.70 1.94
N VAL A 75 -6.39 1.57 0.65
CA VAL A 75 -5.97 2.73 -0.15
C VAL A 75 -7.17 3.67 -0.30
N LYS A 76 -6.97 4.94 0.07
CA LYS A 76 -7.96 5.99 -0.16
C LYS A 76 -8.13 6.21 -1.66
N HIS A 77 -9.36 6.42 -2.12
CA HIS A 77 -9.63 6.76 -3.51
C HIS A 77 -9.95 8.25 -3.64
N ASN A 78 -9.60 8.84 -4.79
CA ASN A 78 -9.98 10.21 -5.13
C ASN A 78 -11.45 10.29 -5.60
N ASP A 79 -11.92 11.49 -5.94
CA ASP A 79 -13.30 11.72 -6.42
C ASP A 79 -13.63 10.96 -7.72
N GLN A 80 -12.60 10.55 -8.47
CA GLN A 80 -12.70 9.76 -9.70
C GLN A 80 -12.61 8.24 -9.45
N GLN A 81 -12.68 7.80 -8.19
CA GLN A 81 -12.53 6.38 -7.80
C GLN A 81 -11.19 5.77 -8.22
N GLN A 82 -10.12 6.56 -8.24
CA GLN A 82 -8.76 6.06 -8.48
C GLN A 82 -7.97 5.99 -7.17
N PRO A 83 -7.09 4.98 -7.00
CA PRO A 83 -6.27 4.87 -5.80
C PRO A 83 -5.35 6.09 -5.65
N MET A 84 -5.28 6.65 -4.44
CA MET A 84 -4.42 7.77 -4.10
C MET A 84 -2.97 7.31 -3.86
N VAL A 85 -2.34 6.79 -4.92
CA VAL A 85 -0.93 6.37 -4.95
C VAL A 85 -0.21 7.23 -5.99
N TYR A 86 0.81 7.98 -5.56
CA TYR A 86 1.50 8.97 -6.39
C TYR A 86 3.02 8.76 -6.35
N PRO A 87 3.74 9.10 -7.43
CA PRO A 87 5.20 9.14 -7.38
C PRO A 87 5.66 10.22 -6.40
N TYR A 88 6.70 9.91 -5.61
CA TYR A 88 7.31 10.84 -4.66
C TYR A 88 8.74 11.15 -5.10
N TYR A 89 9.04 12.42 -5.34
CA TYR A 89 10.33 12.87 -5.90
C TYR A 89 11.31 13.44 -4.86
N GLY A 90 10.98 13.39 -3.57
CA GLY A 90 11.81 13.96 -2.51
C GLY A 90 11.70 15.48 -2.40
N ALA A 91 12.39 16.03 -1.39
CA ALA A 91 12.39 17.45 -1.04
C ALA A 91 13.60 18.22 -1.58
N ASP A 92 14.23 17.77 -2.66
CA ASP A 92 15.35 18.47 -3.30
C ASP A 92 14.84 19.36 -4.46
N HIS A 93 13.91 20.24 -4.12
CA HIS A 93 13.54 21.39 -4.94
C HIS A 93 13.88 22.69 -4.22
N ASP A 94 15.12 22.79 -3.70
CA ASP A 94 15.82 24.07 -3.63
C ASP A 94 17.33 23.83 -3.52
N SER A 95 18.10 24.57 -4.32
CA SER A 95 19.57 24.59 -4.43
C SER A 95 20.26 23.45 -5.24
N SER A 96 20.35 23.71 -6.55
CA SER A 96 21.62 23.71 -7.31
C SER A 96 22.66 22.58 -7.13
N HIS A 97 23.00 21.98 -8.27
CA HIS A 97 24.18 21.16 -8.57
C HIS A 97 24.10 19.67 -8.20
N VAL A 98 23.78 18.89 -9.24
CA VAL A 98 24.57 17.74 -9.72
C VAL A 98 25.53 17.20 -8.67
N ASP A 99 25.10 16.26 -7.82
CA ASP A 99 25.98 15.23 -7.20
C ASP A 99 25.25 14.32 -6.18
N ALA A 100 24.01 14.62 -5.77
CA ALA A 100 23.25 13.76 -4.84
C ALA A 100 22.66 12.47 -5.47
N ALA A 101 22.61 12.38 -6.80
CA ALA A 101 22.08 11.22 -7.53
C ALA A 101 22.96 9.95 -7.45
N LYS A 102 24.09 10.00 -6.72
CA LYS A 102 25.04 8.88 -6.65
C LYS A 102 24.83 7.94 -5.45
N ARG A 103 23.94 8.26 -4.50
CA ARG A 103 23.78 7.51 -3.24
C ARG A 103 22.43 6.82 -3.04
N ILE A 104 21.40 7.16 -3.81
CA ILE A 104 20.15 6.41 -3.81
C ILE A 104 20.22 5.46 -5.00
N GLY A 105 20.11 4.16 -4.73
CA GLY A 105 20.36 3.11 -5.71
C GLY A 105 19.63 3.35 -7.03
N LYS A 106 20.23 2.85 -8.12
CA LYS A 106 19.80 2.94 -9.54
C LYS A 106 18.31 2.63 -9.86
N ARG A 107 17.47 2.35 -8.87
CA ARG A 107 16.04 2.04 -8.99
C ARG A 107 15.16 3.29 -9.12
N GLU A 108 15.62 4.45 -8.64
CA GLU A 108 14.85 5.72 -8.63
C GLU A 108 15.07 6.64 -9.85
N LEU A 109 15.96 6.29 -10.79
CA LEU A 109 16.12 7.05 -12.05
C LEU A 109 15.79 6.20 -13.27
N LYS A 110 14.50 6.04 -13.53
CA LYS A 110 14.01 6.04 -14.91
C LYS A 110 12.93 7.10 -15.05
N LYS A 111 13.39 8.32 -15.31
CA LYS A 111 12.60 9.27 -16.11
C LYS A 111 12.51 8.65 -17.50
N GLU A 112 11.45 7.90 -17.79
CA GLU A 112 11.18 7.48 -19.17
C GLU A 112 10.92 8.74 -20.00
N ILE A 113 11.91 9.11 -20.81
CA ILE A 113 11.78 10.07 -21.89
C ILE A 113 11.38 9.25 -23.12
N ILE A 114 10.10 9.34 -23.46
CA ILE A 114 9.43 9.18 -24.76
C ILE A 114 10.04 8.20 -25.78
N GLY A 115 9.23 7.21 -26.16
CA GLY A 115 9.12 6.69 -27.52
C GLY A 115 7.65 6.53 -27.87
#